data_AF-A0A7Y8DSD3-F1
#
_entry.id   AF-A0A7Y8DSD3-F1
#
_cell.length_a   1.000
_cell.length_b   1.000
_cell.length_c   1.000
_cell.angle_alpha   90.00
_cell.angle_beta   90.00
_cell.angle_gamma   90.00
#
_symmetry.space_group_name_H-M   'P 1'
#
loop_
_entity.id
_entity.type
_entity.pdbx_description
1 polymer ?
#
loop_
_entity_poly.entity_id
_entity_poly.type
_entity_poly.pdbx_seq_one_letter_code
_entity_poly.pdbx_strand_id
1 'polypeptide(L)'
;MSNVTAALPRKMLADFTPAIYRSVMSAIVRVLAADNIDNSTKQSWQKLIDSGPRNGGFRALLSARDQFDYDCCLHALLHRELSTAHWDLLVGKYSTSKGNRVGAISRTIPRIGSPAPALFIYKATTVWFIPKMKGKQGKRSTDVAILPDEFYDINTWDTEARPDSTRGRWRLGIHKCLAAMEEAAVVHVTEILDREQLLDDAA
;
A
#
# COMPACT_ATOMS: atom_id res chain seq x y z
N MET A 1 47.98 -40.19 -13.52
CA MET A 1 46.57 -40.30 -13.94
C MET A 1 45.75 -39.55 -12.92
N SER A 2 45.36 -38.32 -13.26
CA SER A 2 44.74 -37.36 -12.35
C SER A 2 43.22 -37.46 -12.45
N ASN A 3 42.54 -37.83 -11.36
CA ASN A 3 41.09 -37.71 -11.25
C ASN A 3 40.77 -36.41 -10.49
N VAL A 4 40.48 -35.34 -11.25
CA VAL A 4 39.86 -34.13 -10.72
C VAL A 4 38.36 -34.28 -10.91
N THR A 5 37.66 -34.64 -9.84
CA THR A 5 36.20 -34.50 -9.76
C THR A 5 35.90 -33.01 -9.68
N ALA A 6 35.52 -32.41 -10.81
CA ALA A 6 35.11 -31.02 -10.87
C ALA A 6 33.82 -30.84 -10.04
N ALA A 7 33.96 -30.29 -8.83
CA ALA A 7 32.84 -29.74 -8.09
C ALA A 7 32.24 -28.59 -8.91
N LEU A 8 30.96 -28.71 -9.26
CA LEU A 8 30.23 -27.60 -9.89
C LEU A 8 30.37 -26.34 -9.03
N PRO A 9 30.68 -25.18 -9.61
CA PRO A 9 30.84 -23.95 -8.86
C PRO A 9 29.50 -23.55 -8.22
N ARG A 10 29.47 -23.57 -6.88
CA ARG A 10 28.37 -23.16 -5.99
C ARG A 10 27.79 -21.76 -6.26
N LYS A 11 28.39 -20.98 -7.19
CA LYS A 11 27.95 -19.65 -7.58
C LYS A 11 26.70 -19.63 -8.48
N MET A 12 26.46 -20.64 -9.32
CA MET A 12 25.31 -20.59 -10.26
C MET A 12 23.93 -20.71 -9.60
N LEU A 13 23.84 -21.18 -8.36
CA LEU A 13 22.58 -21.27 -7.61
C LEU A 13 22.33 -20.06 -6.70
N ALA A 14 23.31 -19.16 -6.55
CA ALA A 14 23.15 -17.94 -5.75
C ALA A 14 22.45 -16.81 -6.53
N ASP A 15 22.47 -16.87 -7.86
CA ASP A 15 21.87 -15.85 -8.74
C ASP A 15 20.36 -16.08 -8.98
N PHE A 16 19.79 -17.14 -8.40
CA PHE A 16 18.36 -17.46 -8.44
C PHE A 16 17.74 -17.26 -7.06
N THR A 17 17.76 -16.03 -6.54
CA THR A 17 16.82 -15.68 -5.47
C THR A 17 15.40 -15.72 -6.08
N PRO A 18 14.45 -16.48 -5.51
CA PRO A 18 13.08 -16.58 -6.03
C PRO A 18 12.26 -15.33 -5.66
N ALA A 19 12.83 -14.16 -5.86
CA ALA A 19 12.22 -12.90 -5.52
C ALA A 19 10.98 -12.65 -6.39
N ILE A 20 9.86 -12.39 -5.70
CA ILE A 20 8.52 -12.26 -6.30
C ILE A 20 8.19 -10.78 -6.55
N TYR A 21 8.69 -9.88 -5.69
CA TYR A 21 8.37 -8.46 -5.71
C TYR A 21 9.63 -7.61 -5.89
N ARG A 22 9.53 -6.62 -6.79
CA ARG A 22 10.63 -5.69 -7.10
C ARG A 22 10.89 -4.69 -5.98
N SER A 23 9.86 -4.34 -5.22
CA SER A 23 9.95 -3.41 -4.11
C SER A 23 8.79 -3.60 -3.15
N VAL A 24 8.98 -3.18 -1.90
CA VAL A 24 7.98 -3.19 -0.83
C VAL A 24 6.69 -2.50 -1.28
N MET A 25 6.80 -1.31 -1.87
CA MET A 25 5.63 -0.56 -2.36
C MET A 25 4.89 -1.30 -3.48
N SER A 26 5.62 -1.98 -4.36
CA SER A 26 4.98 -2.79 -5.41
C SER A 26 4.22 -3.99 -4.83
N ALA A 27 4.76 -4.61 -3.78
CA ALA A 27 4.10 -5.71 -3.06
C ALA A 27 2.81 -5.22 -2.38
N ILE A 28 2.89 -4.14 -1.61
CA ILE A 28 1.75 -3.55 -0.88
C ILE A 28 0.60 -3.23 -1.85
N VAL A 29 0.89 -2.52 -2.94
CA VAL A 29 -0.15 -2.10 -3.90
C VAL A 29 -0.78 -3.30 -4.61
N ARG A 30 0.01 -4.32 -4.97
CA ARG A 30 -0.52 -5.53 -5.63
C ARG A 30 -1.40 -6.35 -4.70
N VAL A 31 -0.93 -6.62 -3.50
CA VAL A 31 -1.63 -7.40 -2.48
C VAL A 31 -2.98 -6.77 -2.12
N LEU A 32 -3.00 -5.44 -1.92
CA LEU A 32 -4.24 -4.73 -1.57
C LEU A 32 -5.19 -4.55 -2.76
N ALA A 33 -4.72 -4.78 -3.99
CA ALA A 33 -5.59 -4.87 -5.17
C ALA A 33 -6.17 -6.29 -5.34
N ALA A 34 -5.42 -7.34 -4.96
CA ALA A 34 -5.85 -8.73 -5.09
C ALA A 34 -7.10 -9.06 -4.24
N ASP A 35 -7.26 -8.42 -3.07
CA ASP A 35 -8.42 -8.58 -2.17
C ASP A 35 -9.76 -8.12 -2.79
N ASN A 36 -9.70 -7.24 -3.79
CA ASN A 36 -10.90 -6.66 -4.43
C ASN A 36 -11.28 -7.34 -5.74
N ILE A 37 -10.61 -8.42 -6.11
CA ILE A 37 -10.93 -9.16 -7.33
C ILE A 37 -12.12 -10.06 -7.01
N ASP A 38 -13.30 -9.61 -7.43
CA ASP A 38 -14.48 -10.46 -7.46
C ASP A 38 -14.23 -11.58 -8.50
N ASN A 39 -14.31 -12.84 -8.06
CA ASN A 39 -14.16 -13.98 -8.98
C ASN A 39 -15.34 -14.11 -9.99
N SER A 40 -16.27 -13.15 -10.01
CA SER A 40 -17.59 -13.28 -10.63
C SER A 40 -17.65 -12.94 -12.11
N THR A 41 -16.56 -12.43 -12.70
CA THR A 41 -16.47 -12.26 -14.15
C THR A 41 -15.10 -12.67 -14.65
N LYS A 42 -15.02 -13.32 -15.80
CA LYS A 42 -13.74 -13.71 -16.43
C LYS A 42 -13.07 -12.42 -16.94
N GLN A 43 -12.22 -11.76 -16.14
CA GLN A 43 -11.88 -10.35 -16.37
C GLN A 43 -10.64 -10.09 -17.23
N SER A 44 -10.82 -9.15 -18.15
CA SER A 44 -9.84 -8.47 -19.02
C SER A 44 -8.55 -7.97 -18.35
N TRP A 45 -8.48 -7.86 -17.03
CA TRP A 45 -7.31 -7.38 -16.29
C TRP A 45 -6.17 -8.41 -16.21
N GLN A 46 -6.45 -9.70 -16.40
CA GLN A 46 -5.41 -10.73 -16.53
C GLN A 46 -4.42 -10.38 -17.65
N LYS A 47 -4.94 -9.84 -18.77
CA LYS A 47 -4.14 -9.33 -19.90
C LYS A 47 -3.27 -8.12 -19.55
N LEU A 48 -3.64 -7.35 -18.52
CA LEU A 48 -2.90 -6.18 -18.07
C LEU A 48 -1.81 -6.55 -17.05
N ILE A 49 -2.02 -7.59 -16.25
CA ILE A 49 -0.98 -8.20 -15.40
C ILE A 49 0.10 -8.87 -16.28
N ASP A 50 -0.30 -9.50 -17.38
CA ASP A 50 0.60 -10.11 -18.38
C ASP A 50 1.39 -9.10 -19.24
N SER A 51 0.98 -7.81 -19.27
CA SER A 51 1.57 -6.79 -20.17
C SER A 51 2.83 -6.08 -19.65
N GLY A 52 3.34 -6.46 -18.47
CA GLY A 52 4.57 -5.90 -17.92
C GLY A 52 5.82 -6.48 -18.60
N PRO A 53 6.90 -5.71 -18.79
CA PRO A 53 8.17 -6.25 -19.26
C PRO A 53 8.66 -7.31 -18.27
N ARG A 54 8.73 -8.57 -18.72
CA ARG A 54 9.38 -9.68 -18.01
C ARG A 54 10.90 -9.51 -18.13
N ASN A 55 11.46 -8.51 -17.46
CA ASN A 55 12.91 -8.47 -17.29
C ASN A 55 13.31 -9.59 -16.31
N GLY A 56 14.38 -10.32 -16.64
CA GLY A 56 14.74 -11.63 -16.10
C GLY A 56 14.76 -11.79 -14.56
N GLY A 57 14.77 -13.04 -14.12
CA GLY A 57 14.63 -13.46 -12.72
C GLY A 57 13.47 -14.45 -12.54
N PHE A 58 13.30 -15.02 -11.34
CA PHE A 58 12.25 -16.01 -11.05
C PHE A 58 10.85 -15.49 -11.37
N ARG A 59 10.57 -14.21 -11.05
CA ARG A 59 9.31 -13.53 -11.38
C ARG A 59 8.96 -13.53 -12.87
N ALA A 60 9.94 -13.47 -13.77
CA ALA A 60 9.70 -13.52 -15.23
C ALA A 60 9.15 -14.88 -15.67
N LEU A 61 9.33 -15.92 -14.86
CA LEU A 61 8.87 -17.29 -15.09
C LEU A 61 7.47 -17.54 -14.52
N LEU A 62 6.96 -16.67 -13.65
CA LEU A 62 5.64 -16.83 -13.04
C LEU A 62 4.52 -16.56 -14.07
N SER A 63 3.51 -17.42 -14.06
CA SER A 63 2.26 -17.13 -14.74
C SER A 63 1.50 -16.04 -13.98
N ALA A 64 0.57 -15.34 -14.64
CA ALA A 64 -0.32 -14.41 -13.94
C ALA A 64 -1.14 -15.09 -12.84
N ARG A 65 -1.41 -16.39 -12.96
CA ARG A 65 -2.12 -17.16 -11.93
C ARG A 65 -1.23 -17.38 -10.71
N ASP A 66 -0.01 -17.86 -10.91
CA ASP A 66 0.93 -18.10 -9.80
C ASP A 66 1.22 -16.80 -9.05
N GLN A 67 1.45 -15.71 -9.79
CA GLN A 67 1.65 -14.40 -9.19
C GLN A 67 0.43 -13.96 -8.36
N PHE A 68 -0.79 -14.20 -8.84
CA PHE A 68 -2.00 -13.89 -8.09
C PHE A 68 -2.12 -14.74 -6.82
N ASP A 69 -1.80 -16.04 -6.90
CA ASP A 69 -1.79 -16.92 -5.74
C ASP A 69 -0.75 -16.45 -4.69
N TYR A 70 0.43 -15.98 -5.12
CA TYR A 70 1.40 -15.30 -4.25
C TYR A 70 0.86 -14.00 -3.64
N ASP A 71 0.19 -13.16 -4.43
CA ASP A 71 -0.41 -11.91 -3.96
C ASP A 71 -1.48 -12.23 -2.87
N CYS A 72 -2.30 -13.27 -3.04
CA CYS A 72 -3.29 -13.71 -2.04
C CYS A 72 -2.64 -14.28 -0.77
N CYS A 73 -1.61 -15.10 -0.90
CA CYS A 73 -0.87 -15.63 0.25
C CYS A 73 -0.20 -14.51 1.05
N LEU A 74 0.43 -13.55 0.36
CA LEU A 74 1.04 -12.40 1.02
C LEU A 74 -0.03 -11.49 1.65
N HIS A 75 -1.21 -11.32 1.04
CA HIS A 75 -2.33 -10.62 1.67
C HIS A 75 -2.69 -11.23 3.03
N ALA A 76 -2.91 -12.53 3.06
CA ALA A 76 -3.26 -13.25 4.28
C ALA A 76 -2.14 -13.17 5.34
N LEU A 77 -0.88 -13.26 4.91
CA LEU A 77 0.27 -13.12 5.78
C LEU A 77 0.36 -11.72 6.38
N LEU A 78 0.31 -10.67 5.56
CA LEU A 78 0.37 -9.28 6.04
C LEU A 78 -0.79 -8.94 6.96
N HIS A 79 -2.01 -9.40 6.65
CA HIS A 79 -3.16 -9.18 7.53
C HIS A 79 -3.00 -9.87 8.89
N ARG A 80 -2.30 -11.01 8.95
CA ARG A 80 -2.05 -11.76 10.18
C ARG A 80 -0.93 -11.17 11.03
N GLU A 81 0.16 -10.74 10.39
CA GLU A 81 1.40 -10.34 11.08
C GLU A 81 1.42 -8.85 11.43
N LEU A 82 0.82 -8.00 10.59
CA LEU A 82 0.78 -6.57 10.86
C LEU A 82 -0.15 -6.26 12.04
N SER A 83 0.22 -5.24 12.81
CA SER A 83 -0.70 -4.68 13.80
C SER A 83 -1.95 -4.13 13.11
N THR A 84 -3.08 -4.13 13.82
CA THR A 84 -4.34 -3.57 13.29
C THR A 84 -4.19 -2.11 12.84
N ALA A 85 -3.34 -1.34 13.52
CA ALA A 85 -3.03 0.03 13.15
C ALA A 85 -2.25 0.13 11.83
N HIS A 86 -1.23 -0.70 11.62
CA HIS A 86 -0.48 -0.73 10.37
C HIS A 86 -1.35 -1.21 9.21
N TRP A 87 -2.14 -2.26 9.42
CA TRP A 87 -3.05 -2.78 8.40
C TRP A 87 -4.06 -1.72 7.95
N ASP A 88 -4.78 -1.11 8.89
CA ASP A 88 -5.77 -0.07 8.57
C ASP A 88 -5.14 1.12 7.84
N LEU A 89 -3.92 1.51 8.22
CA LEU A 89 -3.24 2.61 7.57
C LEU A 89 -2.87 2.27 6.12
N LEU A 90 -2.33 1.07 5.86
CA LEU A 90 -1.98 0.63 4.50
C LEU A 90 -3.24 0.48 3.62
N VAL A 91 -4.30 -0.15 4.15
CA VAL A 91 -5.59 -0.28 3.44
C VAL A 91 -6.17 1.10 3.12
N GLY A 92 -6.19 2.00 4.10
CA GLY A 92 -6.70 3.37 3.94
C GLY A 92 -5.92 4.18 2.90
N LYS A 93 -4.63 3.91 2.71
CA LYS A 93 -3.76 4.65 1.78
C LYS A 93 -3.73 4.05 0.39
N TYR A 94 -3.69 2.72 0.28
CA TYR A 94 -3.32 2.01 -0.95
C TYR A 94 -4.40 1.09 -1.52
N SER A 95 -5.46 0.76 -0.77
CA SER A 95 -6.52 -0.11 -1.29
C SER A 95 -7.29 0.55 -2.44
N THR A 96 -7.71 -0.28 -3.39
CA THR A 96 -8.54 0.08 -4.54
C THR A 96 -10.04 0.03 -4.25
N SER A 97 -10.48 -0.64 -3.18
CA SER A 97 -11.89 -0.69 -2.77
C SER A 97 -12.25 0.52 -1.95
N LYS A 98 -13.25 1.26 -2.41
CA LYS A 98 -13.80 2.41 -1.69
C LYS A 98 -14.29 2.01 -0.29
N GLY A 99 -14.96 0.86 -0.16
CA GLY A 99 -15.50 0.37 1.11
C GLY A 99 -14.38 0.07 2.12
N ASN A 100 -13.39 -0.71 1.71
CA ASN A 100 -12.26 -1.07 2.57
C ASN A 100 -11.46 0.17 2.97
N ARG A 101 -11.21 1.07 2.01
CA ARG A 101 -10.52 2.33 2.24
C ARG A 101 -11.23 3.19 3.27
N VAL A 102 -12.53 3.46 3.08
CA VAL A 102 -13.31 4.31 4.00
C VAL A 102 -13.38 3.68 5.40
N GLY A 103 -13.64 2.38 5.49
CA GLY A 103 -13.68 1.67 6.77
C GLY A 103 -12.35 1.75 7.53
N ALA A 104 -11.23 1.62 6.83
CA ALA A 104 -9.91 1.70 7.43
C ALA A 104 -9.55 3.13 7.90
N ILE A 105 -9.93 4.16 7.13
CA ILE A 105 -9.82 5.56 7.57
C ILE A 105 -10.64 5.77 8.85
N SER A 106 -11.89 5.30 8.91
CA SER A 106 -12.74 5.43 10.09
C SER A 106 -12.13 4.77 11.34
N ARG A 107 -11.47 3.61 11.20
CA ARG A 107 -10.76 2.94 12.31
C ARG A 107 -9.45 3.64 12.70
N THR A 108 -8.86 4.42 11.80
CA THR A 108 -7.62 5.15 12.05
C THR A 108 -7.85 6.45 12.81
N ILE A 109 -8.94 7.17 12.53
CA ILE A 109 -9.29 8.46 13.17
C ILE A 109 -9.21 8.44 14.71
N PRO A 110 -9.79 7.47 15.44
CA PRO A 110 -9.73 7.45 16.90
C PRO A 110 -8.32 7.21 17.47
N ARG A 111 -7.35 6.78 16.64
CA ARG A 111 -5.95 6.58 17.05
C ARG A 111 -5.12 7.88 17.01
N ILE A 112 -5.68 8.97 16.47
CA ILE A 112 -4.97 10.23 16.27
C ILE A 112 -5.08 11.11 17.53
N GLY A 113 -3.99 11.20 18.27
CA GLY A 113 -3.86 12.14 19.39
C GLY A 113 -3.63 13.57 18.88
N SER A 114 -4.60 14.46 19.10
CA SER A 114 -4.50 15.87 18.72
C SER A 114 -5.36 16.74 19.63
N PRO A 115 -4.94 17.97 19.98
CA PRO A 115 -5.77 18.94 20.69
C PRO A 115 -6.84 19.61 19.80
N ALA A 116 -6.91 19.26 18.52
CA ALA A 116 -7.90 19.78 17.59
C ALA A 116 -9.31 19.20 17.88
N PRO A 117 -10.39 19.91 17.53
CA PRO A 117 -11.75 19.37 17.62
C PRO A 117 -11.94 18.11 16.77
N ALA A 118 -12.91 17.26 17.14
CA ALA A 118 -13.15 15.98 16.47
C ALA A 118 -13.41 16.12 14.96
N LEU A 119 -14.16 17.13 14.54
CA LEU A 119 -14.40 17.42 13.12
C LEU A 119 -13.08 17.72 12.38
N PHE A 120 -12.19 18.47 13.02
CA PHE A 120 -10.89 18.81 12.44
C PHE A 120 -10.02 17.57 12.28
N ILE A 121 -9.97 16.70 13.30
CA ILE A 121 -9.24 15.43 13.23
C ILE A 121 -9.81 14.57 12.10
N TYR A 122 -11.13 14.42 12.04
CA TYR A 122 -11.82 13.66 11.01
C TYR A 122 -11.47 14.15 9.60
N LYS A 123 -11.62 15.46 9.33
CA LYS A 123 -11.34 16.05 8.01
C LYS A 123 -9.86 15.97 7.67
N ALA A 124 -8.97 16.35 8.58
CA ALA A 124 -7.52 16.38 8.36
C ALA A 124 -6.95 14.99 8.06
N THR A 125 -7.39 13.97 8.79
CA THR A 125 -7.02 12.57 8.55
C THR A 125 -7.58 12.09 7.20
N THR A 126 -8.85 12.36 6.92
CA THR A 126 -9.50 11.90 5.69
C THR A 126 -8.83 12.47 4.44
N VAL A 127 -8.48 13.76 4.42
CA VAL A 127 -7.79 14.36 3.26
C VAL A 127 -6.33 13.95 3.13
N TRP A 128 -5.69 13.49 4.20
CA TRP A 128 -4.33 12.93 4.14
C TRP A 128 -4.33 11.58 3.41
N PHE A 129 -5.36 10.76 3.67
CA PHE A 129 -5.59 9.53 2.94
C PHE A 129 -6.07 9.78 1.52
N ILE A 130 -6.96 10.73 1.29
CA ILE A 130 -7.56 11.03 -0.02
C ILE A 130 -7.13 12.43 -0.46
N PRO A 131 -5.90 12.61 -0.95
CA PRO A 131 -5.40 13.92 -1.36
C PRO A 131 -6.14 14.43 -2.60
N LYS A 132 -6.23 15.76 -2.73
CA LYS A 132 -6.82 16.40 -3.90
C LYS A 132 -5.97 16.11 -5.14
N MET A 133 -6.56 15.46 -6.13
CA MET A 133 -5.89 15.14 -7.39
C MET A 133 -5.68 16.42 -8.21
N LYS A 134 -4.47 16.59 -8.78
CA LYS A 134 -4.17 17.70 -9.71
C LYS A 134 -4.57 17.27 -11.13
N GLY A 135 -5.65 17.82 -11.69
CA GLY A 135 -6.07 17.55 -13.07
C GLY A 135 -7.59 17.62 -13.27
N LYS A 136 -8.05 17.73 -14.54
CA LYS A 136 -9.47 17.93 -14.91
C LYS A 136 -10.39 16.96 -14.16
N GLN A 137 -11.32 17.55 -13.40
CA GLN A 137 -12.48 16.89 -12.80
C GLN A 137 -13.12 15.91 -13.81
N GLY A 138 -13.24 14.65 -13.40
CA GLY A 138 -14.02 13.65 -14.13
C GLY A 138 -13.35 13.06 -15.37
N LYS A 139 -12.61 11.97 -15.18
CA LYS A 139 -12.62 10.73 -16.00
C LYS A 139 -11.41 9.86 -15.66
N ARG A 140 -11.54 9.05 -14.61
CA ARG A 140 -10.89 7.73 -14.57
C ARG A 140 -11.96 6.68 -14.37
N SER A 141 -11.82 5.57 -15.08
CA SER A 141 -12.71 4.41 -15.07
C SER A 141 -12.51 3.52 -13.84
N THR A 142 -12.11 4.08 -12.70
CA THR A 142 -11.74 3.30 -11.51
C THR A 142 -12.36 3.95 -10.28
N ASP A 143 -13.00 3.13 -9.45
CA ASP A 143 -13.72 3.37 -8.20
C ASP A 143 -12.87 4.00 -7.07
N VAL A 144 -12.02 4.97 -7.41
CA VAL A 144 -11.14 5.69 -6.49
C VAL A 144 -11.98 6.71 -5.74
N ALA A 145 -11.92 6.68 -4.41
CA ALA A 145 -12.62 7.65 -3.57
C ALA A 145 -12.16 9.08 -3.92
N ILE A 146 -13.09 9.92 -4.38
CA ILE A 146 -12.88 11.36 -4.61
C ILE A 146 -13.78 12.10 -3.61
N LEU A 147 -13.20 13.05 -2.88
CA LEU A 147 -13.95 13.89 -1.96
C LEU A 147 -14.43 15.16 -2.67
N PRO A 148 -15.57 15.73 -2.27
CA PRO A 148 -16.00 17.06 -2.70
C PRO A 148 -14.93 18.13 -2.39
N ASP A 149 -14.90 19.22 -3.18
CA ASP A 149 -13.90 20.28 -3.02
C ASP A 149 -13.94 20.96 -1.63
N GLU A 150 -15.14 21.12 -1.07
CA GLU A 150 -15.38 21.63 0.29
C GLU A 150 -14.64 20.83 1.37
N PHE A 151 -14.36 19.54 1.13
CA PHE A 151 -13.67 18.69 2.09
C PHE A 151 -12.21 19.11 2.29
N TYR A 152 -11.64 19.82 1.30
CA TYR A 152 -10.26 20.32 1.33
C TYR A 152 -10.16 21.75 1.88
N ASP A 153 -11.27 22.46 2.07
CA ASP A 153 -11.27 23.79 2.66
C ASP A 153 -11.15 23.72 4.19
N ILE A 154 -9.93 23.97 4.67
CA ILE A 154 -9.58 23.94 6.10
C ILE A 154 -10.43 24.90 6.94
N ASN A 155 -10.99 25.96 6.34
CA ASN A 155 -11.82 26.92 7.06
C ASN A 155 -13.14 26.31 7.54
N THR A 156 -13.59 25.23 6.88
CA THR A 156 -14.82 24.52 7.23
C THR A 156 -14.61 23.45 8.31
N TRP A 157 -13.36 23.17 8.69
CA TRP A 157 -13.03 22.06 9.60
C TRP A 157 -13.12 22.45 11.08
N ASP A 158 -13.22 23.74 11.37
CA ASP A 158 -13.27 24.30 12.72
C ASP A 158 -14.40 25.33 12.83
N THR A 159 -15.46 24.98 13.56
CA THR A 159 -16.64 25.82 13.76
C THR A 159 -16.38 27.02 14.66
N GLU A 160 -15.31 26.98 15.47
CA GLU A 160 -14.92 28.10 16.35
C GLU A 160 -14.03 29.13 15.64
N ALA A 161 -13.72 28.92 14.35
CA ALA A 161 -12.93 29.83 13.53
C ALA A 161 -11.61 30.27 14.19
N ARG A 162 -10.89 29.33 14.82
CA ARG A 162 -9.62 29.63 15.50
C ARG A 162 -8.56 30.08 14.49
N PRO A 163 -7.50 30.79 14.93
CA PRO A 163 -6.51 31.38 14.02
C PRO A 163 -5.88 30.37 13.05
N ASP A 164 -5.53 30.84 11.85
CA ASP A 164 -4.92 30.03 10.79
C ASP A 164 -3.64 29.32 11.24
N SER A 165 -2.83 29.97 12.06
CA SER A 165 -1.61 29.39 12.63
C SER A 165 -1.92 28.14 13.47
N THR A 166 -2.99 28.18 14.26
CA THR A 166 -3.44 27.06 15.10
C THR A 166 -3.94 25.90 14.25
N ARG A 167 -4.83 26.18 13.28
CA ARG A 167 -5.37 25.17 12.35
C ARG A 167 -4.24 24.54 11.52
N GLY A 168 -3.30 25.35 11.03
CA GLY A 168 -2.12 24.90 10.31
C GLY A 168 -1.24 23.97 11.16
N ARG A 169 -0.98 24.33 12.43
CA ARG A 169 -0.21 23.52 13.37
C ARG A 169 -0.88 22.16 13.64
N TRP A 170 -2.19 22.14 13.84
CA TRP A 170 -2.92 20.88 14.03
C TRP A 170 -2.87 19.98 12.81
N ARG A 171 -3.13 20.53 11.61
CA ARG A 171 -3.07 19.75 10.38
C ARG A 171 -1.68 19.13 10.20
N LEU A 172 -0.64 19.93 10.39
CA LEU A 172 0.74 19.45 10.30
C LEU A 172 1.04 18.37 11.35
N GLY A 173 0.61 18.54 12.59
CA GLY A 173 0.79 17.55 13.65
C GLY A 173 0.12 16.22 13.32
N ILE A 174 -1.14 16.26 12.87
CA ILE A 174 -1.89 15.07 12.43
C ILE A 174 -1.19 14.39 11.25
N HIS A 175 -0.77 15.16 10.24
CA HIS A 175 -0.11 14.61 9.05
C HIS A 175 1.26 14.01 9.37
N LYS A 176 2.02 14.60 10.30
CA LYS A 176 3.28 14.03 10.80
C LYS A 176 3.05 12.72 11.54
N CYS A 177 2.01 12.65 12.39
CA CYS A 177 1.64 11.42 13.07
C CYS A 177 1.29 10.31 12.08
N LEU A 178 0.45 10.60 11.09
CA LEU A 178 0.08 9.64 10.04
C LEU A 178 1.28 9.19 9.19
N ALA A 179 2.18 10.11 8.84
CA ALA A 179 3.40 9.78 8.10
C ALA A 179 4.34 8.86 8.90
N ALA A 180 4.50 9.09 10.21
CA ALA A 180 5.29 8.21 11.07
C ALA A 180 4.67 6.82 11.21
N MET A 181 3.32 6.73 11.28
CA MET A 181 2.62 5.44 11.24
C MET A 181 2.81 4.72 9.91
N GLU A 182 2.85 5.47 8.79
CA GLU A 182 3.08 4.93 7.45
C GLU A 182 4.48 4.35 7.31
N GLU A 183 5.48 5.09 7.76
CA GLU A 183 6.87 4.65 7.78
C GLU A 183 7.02 3.37 8.62
N ALA A 184 6.47 3.34 9.83
CA ALA A 184 6.51 2.15 10.69
C ALA A 184 5.77 0.96 10.07
N ALA A 185 4.65 1.19 9.38
CA ALA A 185 3.93 0.14 8.68
C ALA A 185 4.75 -0.42 7.50
N VAL A 186 5.38 0.44 6.72
CA VAL A 186 6.24 0.03 5.60
C VAL A 186 7.47 -0.73 6.11
N VAL A 187 8.11 -0.28 7.19
CA VAL A 187 9.22 -1.02 7.82
C VAL A 187 8.79 -2.42 8.24
N HIS A 188 7.63 -2.56 8.91
CA HIS A 188 7.14 -3.88 9.32
C HIS A 188 6.83 -4.78 8.11
N VAL A 189 6.30 -4.22 7.01
CA VAL A 189 6.14 -4.99 5.77
C VAL A 189 7.50 -5.42 5.21
N THR A 190 8.50 -4.54 5.18
CA THR A 190 9.86 -4.87 4.73
C THR A 190 10.44 -6.03 5.53
N GLU A 191 10.35 -5.99 6.86
CA GLU A 191 10.82 -7.06 7.74
C GLU A 191 10.16 -8.41 7.42
N ILE A 192 8.86 -8.41 7.14
CA ILE A 192 8.14 -9.62 6.72
C ILE A 192 8.65 -10.09 5.35
N LEU A 193 8.76 -9.19 4.38
CA LEU A 193 9.18 -9.56 3.03
C LEU A 193 10.63 -10.08 2.99
N ASP A 194 11.53 -9.50 3.77
CA ASP A 194 12.92 -9.94 3.91
C ASP A 194 12.98 -11.32 4.57
N ARG A 195 12.22 -11.53 5.64
CA ARG A 195 12.14 -12.81 6.35
C ARG A 195 11.63 -13.94 5.43
N GLU A 196 10.65 -13.65 4.59
CA GLU A 196 10.09 -14.60 3.64
C GLU A 196 10.87 -14.66 2.31
N GLN A 197 11.96 -13.89 2.16
CA GLN A 197 12.79 -13.80 0.95
C GLN A 197 12.00 -13.46 -0.32
N LEU A 198 11.05 -12.53 -0.20
CA LEU A 198 10.11 -12.17 -1.26
C LEU A 198 10.54 -10.95 -2.09
N LEU A 199 11.61 -10.25 -1.69
CA LEU A 199 12.15 -9.07 -2.38
C LEU A 199 13.35 -9.41 -3.27
N ASP A 200 13.50 -8.67 -4.38
CA ASP A 200 14.70 -8.71 -5.21
C ASP A 200 15.90 -8.13 -4.42
N ASP A 201 16.92 -8.94 -4.11
CA ASP A 201 18.15 -8.52 -3.41
C ASP A 201 19.04 -7.53 -4.22
N ALA A 202 18.61 -7.13 -5.42
CA ALA A 202 19.41 -6.40 -6.40
C ALA A 202 19.04 -4.90 -6.54
N ALA A 203 18.59 -4.26 -5.46
CA ALA A 203 18.31 -2.82 -5.42
C ALA A 203 19.48 -1.99 -4.86
#